data_AF-A0A195F998-F1
#
_entry.id   AF-A0A195F998-F1
#
_cell.length_a   1.000
_cell.length_b   1.000
_cell.length_c   1.000
_cell.angle_alpha   90.00
_cell.angle_beta   90.00
_cell.angle_gamma   90.00
#
_symmetry.space_group_name_H-M   'P 1'
#
loop_
_entity.id
_entity.type
_entity.pdbx_description
1 polymer ?
#
loop_
_entity_poly.entity_id
_entity_poly.type
_entity_poly.pdbx_seq_one_letter_code
_entity_poly.pdbx_strand_id
1 'polypeptide(L)'
;MGRFHGKGYVMKELQCEKFFDIMKQIQEIRFDAKYEWKSMMNVNATRAVEYLRNHGHDVTFCDKMEALFSQAFDNVMMKIAEPREPLSTLCHGDFTLGNILFKTENDKYDAMLIDFALFYHNALKKYLLEAGVSNIEKYSYEALLDDYRRSGLFGFIIASFYLPIVRGYYTIDIEQLAHVIYVDRGNNAFAFEMKQCGGDEISKILADMLLYLVDLGCLTYF
;
A
#
# COMPACT_ATOMS: atom_id res chain seq x y z
N MET A 1 -12.61 -10.85 1.88
CA MET A 1 -11.40 -10.87 1.02
C MET A 1 -10.88 -12.28 0.71
N GLY A 2 -10.50 -13.11 1.69
CA GLY A 2 -9.93 -14.46 1.44
C GLY A 2 -10.70 -15.35 0.45
N ARG A 3 -12.03 -15.45 0.59
CA ARG A 3 -12.88 -16.24 -0.34
C ARG A 3 -12.96 -15.65 -1.75
N PHE A 4 -12.93 -14.33 -1.89
CA PHE A 4 -12.97 -13.68 -3.20
C PHE A 4 -11.66 -13.95 -3.96
N HIS A 5 -10.52 -13.72 -3.31
CA HIS A 5 -9.21 -14.09 -3.84
C HIS A 5 -9.13 -15.59 -4.14
N GLY A 6 -9.69 -16.44 -3.26
CA GLY A 6 -9.80 -17.89 -3.46
C GLY A 6 -10.50 -18.26 -4.76
N LYS A 7 -11.57 -17.57 -5.17
CA LYS A 7 -12.23 -17.79 -6.47
C LYS A 7 -11.28 -17.52 -7.64
N GLY A 8 -10.52 -16.43 -7.58
CA GLY A 8 -9.52 -16.10 -8.60
C GLY A 8 -8.44 -17.17 -8.72
N TYR A 9 -7.89 -17.62 -7.58
CA TYR A 9 -6.90 -18.70 -7.57
C TYR A 9 -7.46 -20.03 -8.08
N VAL A 10 -8.66 -20.45 -7.64
CA VAL A 10 -9.31 -21.66 -8.15
C VAL A 10 -9.50 -21.60 -9.66
N MET A 11 -9.92 -20.45 -10.19
CA MET A 11 -10.08 -20.28 -11.62
C MET A 11 -8.73 -20.32 -12.34
N LYS A 12 -7.68 -19.72 -11.79
CA LYS A 12 -6.33 -19.79 -12.34
C LYS A 12 -5.76 -21.22 -12.34
N GLU A 13 -6.04 -22.01 -11.32
CA GLU A 13 -5.55 -23.40 -11.20
C GLU A 13 -6.35 -24.39 -12.06
N LEU A 14 -7.67 -24.27 -12.09
CA LEU A 14 -8.56 -25.27 -12.70
C LEU A 14 -9.10 -24.85 -14.08
N GLN A 15 -9.05 -23.56 -14.40
CA GLN A 15 -9.58 -22.96 -15.63
C GLN A 15 -8.63 -21.86 -16.15
N CYS A 16 -7.33 -22.15 -16.17
CA CYS A 16 -6.24 -21.20 -16.42
C CYS A 16 -6.46 -20.32 -17.67
N GLU A 17 -6.77 -20.94 -18.82
CA GLU A 17 -7.01 -20.22 -20.07
C GLU A 17 -8.16 -19.21 -19.93
N LYS A 18 -9.29 -19.66 -19.39
CA LYS A 18 -10.46 -18.82 -19.14
C LYS A 18 -10.17 -17.68 -18.17
N PHE A 19 -9.35 -17.92 -17.15
CA PHE A 19 -8.92 -16.85 -16.24
C PHE A 19 -8.18 -15.75 -16.99
N PHE A 20 -7.16 -16.11 -17.76
CA PHE A 20 -6.37 -15.12 -18.49
C PHE A 20 -7.15 -14.46 -19.64
N ASP A 21 -8.14 -15.13 -20.22
CA ASP A 21 -9.04 -14.52 -21.20
C ASP A 21 -9.96 -13.45 -20.58
N ILE A 22 -10.38 -13.61 -19.32
CA ILE A 22 -11.04 -12.53 -18.57
C ILE A 22 -10.04 -11.41 -18.28
N MET A 23 -8.84 -11.72 -17.82
CA MET A 23 -7.83 -10.70 -17.50
C MET A 23 -7.47 -9.81 -18.69
N LYS A 24 -7.41 -10.37 -19.91
CA LYS A 24 -7.18 -9.59 -21.16
C LYS A 24 -8.28 -8.56 -21.45
N GLN A 25 -9.47 -8.73 -20.88
CA GLN A 25 -10.60 -7.80 -21.06
C GLN A 25 -10.65 -6.72 -19.98
N ILE A 26 -9.83 -6.81 -18.93
CA ILE A 26 -9.77 -5.83 -17.85
C ILE A 26 -8.67 -4.83 -18.15
N GLN A 27 -9.03 -3.55 -18.17
CA GLN A 27 -8.08 -2.45 -18.31
C GLN A 27 -7.71 -1.90 -16.93
N GLU A 28 -6.42 -1.83 -16.63
CA GLU A 28 -5.92 -1.09 -15.47
C GLU A 28 -6.12 0.41 -15.68
N ILE A 29 -6.73 1.08 -14.71
CA ILE A 29 -7.09 2.51 -14.78
C ILE A 29 -6.43 3.34 -13.67
N ARG A 30 -5.81 2.69 -12.67
CA ARG A 30 -5.21 3.34 -11.50
C ARG A 30 -3.69 3.43 -11.57
N PHE A 31 -3.01 2.54 -12.30
CA PHE A 31 -1.54 2.53 -12.33
C PHE A 31 -1.02 2.73 -13.76
N ASP A 32 -1.39 3.86 -14.36
CA ASP A 32 -0.88 4.28 -15.67
C ASP A 32 0.03 5.53 -15.56
N ALA A 33 0.77 5.84 -16.62
CA ALA A 33 1.68 6.99 -16.64
C ALA A 33 0.97 8.36 -16.50
N LYS A 34 -0.36 8.40 -16.63
CA LYS A 34 -1.18 9.60 -16.47
C LYS A 34 -1.74 9.71 -15.06
N TYR A 35 -1.32 8.84 -14.14
CA TYR A 35 -1.87 8.80 -12.81
C TYR A 35 -1.65 10.12 -12.07
N GLU A 36 -2.77 10.81 -11.86
CA GLU A 36 -2.84 12.18 -11.34
C GLU A 36 -2.32 12.31 -9.91
N TRP A 37 -2.11 11.18 -9.22
CA TRP A 37 -1.69 11.13 -7.82
C TRP A 37 -0.20 10.86 -7.62
N LYS A 38 0.58 10.70 -8.70
CA LYS A 38 2.04 10.45 -8.64
C LYS A 38 2.78 11.45 -7.76
N SER A 39 2.51 12.74 -7.98
CA SER A 39 3.15 13.81 -7.21
C SER A 39 2.80 13.75 -5.73
N MET A 40 1.53 13.51 -5.41
CA MET A 40 1.09 13.37 -4.02
C MET A 40 1.80 12.22 -3.32
N MET A 41 1.95 11.07 -3.97
CA MET A 41 2.67 9.93 -3.39
C MET A 41 4.15 10.26 -3.14
N ASN A 42 4.82 10.88 -4.10
CA ASN A 42 6.24 11.24 -3.98
C ASN A 42 6.50 12.29 -2.89
N VAL A 43 5.67 13.32 -2.82
CA VAL A 43 5.85 14.44 -1.87
C VAL A 43 5.47 14.02 -0.45
N ASN A 44 4.35 13.32 -0.26
CA ASN A 44 3.89 12.96 1.08
C ASN A 44 4.75 11.86 1.71
N ALA A 45 5.28 10.91 0.92
CA ALA A 45 6.09 9.82 1.46
C ALA A 45 7.41 10.28 2.11
N THR A 46 7.98 11.42 1.70
CA THR A 46 9.27 11.90 2.24
C THR A 46 9.15 12.55 3.62
N ARG A 47 7.94 12.94 4.07
CA ARG A 47 7.77 13.65 5.35
C ARG A 47 8.28 12.89 6.58
N ALA A 48 8.15 11.56 6.55
CA ALA A 48 8.66 10.70 7.63
C ALA A 48 10.18 10.75 7.69
N VAL A 49 10.85 10.78 6.53
CA VAL A 49 12.31 10.81 6.41
C VAL A 49 12.85 12.16 6.86
N GLU A 50 12.19 13.25 6.48
CA GLU A 50 12.53 14.61 6.94
C GLU A 50 12.43 14.71 8.46
N TYR A 51 11.37 14.17 9.05
CA TYR A 51 11.21 14.13 10.50
C TYR A 51 12.35 13.36 11.18
N LEU A 52 12.63 12.13 10.71
CA LEU A 52 13.74 11.32 11.23
C LEU A 52 15.08 12.06 11.15
N ARG A 53 15.36 12.70 10.01
CA ARG A 53 16.59 13.47 9.79
C ARG A 53 16.70 14.64 10.77
N ASN A 54 15.62 15.41 10.93
CA ASN A 54 15.59 16.56 11.83
C ASN A 54 15.73 16.17 13.31
N HIS A 55 15.44 14.91 13.64
CA HIS A 55 15.57 14.35 14.99
C HIS A 55 16.83 13.49 15.17
N GLY A 56 17.82 13.61 14.27
CA GLY A 56 19.14 13.00 14.43
C GLY A 56 19.22 11.50 14.13
N HIS A 57 18.28 10.97 13.35
CA HIS A 57 18.39 9.59 12.85
C HIS A 57 19.57 9.44 11.88
N ASP A 58 20.07 8.22 11.73
CA ASP A 58 21.19 7.86 10.85
C ASP A 58 21.05 8.48 9.44
N VAL A 59 22.08 9.24 9.05
CA VAL A 59 22.11 10.01 7.80
C VAL A 59 22.07 9.10 6.58
N THR A 60 22.79 7.98 6.62
CA THR A 60 22.83 7.02 5.50
C THR A 60 21.47 6.37 5.27
N PHE A 61 20.77 6.01 6.34
CA PHE A 61 19.40 5.54 6.29
C PHE A 61 18.47 6.60 5.71
N CYS A 62 18.52 7.83 6.22
CA CYS A 62 17.69 8.92 5.73
C CYS A 62 17.96 9.24 4.25
N ASP A 63 19.21 9.23 3.80
CA ASP A 63 19.56 9.45 2.39
C ASP A 63 19.01 8.34 1.50
N LYS A 64 19.11 7.07 1.93
CA LYS A 64 18.54 5.93 1.20
C LYS A 64 17.02 6.06 1.09
N MET A 65 16.34 6.39 2.19
CA MET A 65 14.88 6.50 2.21
C MET A 65 14.37 7.71 1.42
N GLU A 66 15.09 8.83 1.46
CA GLU A 66 14.77 10.01 0.64
C GLU A 66 14.87 9.68 -0.86
N ALA A 67 15.94 8.99 -1.27
CA ALA A 67 16.09 8.55 -2.65
C ALA A 67 14.98 7.58 -3.09
N LEU A 68 14.55 6.69 -2.19
CA LEU A 68 13.44 5.78 -2.43
C LEU A 68 12.11 6.54 -2.60
N PHE A 69 11.76 7.40 -1.64
CA PHE A 69 10.44 8.02 -1.54
C PHE A 69 10.24 9.28 -2.37
N SER A 70 11.30 10.01 -2.72
CA SER A 70 11.22 11.12 -3.68
C SER A 70 10.68 10.68 -5.05
N GLN A 71 10.78 9.38 -5.36
CA GLN A 71 10.17 8.72 -6.52
C GLN A 71 9.30 7.52 -6.08
N ALA A 72 8.59 7.64 -4.96
CA ALA A 72 7.77 6.58 -4.36
C ALA A 72 6.81 5.91 -5.36
N PHE A 73 6.20 6.67 -6.27
CA PHE A 73 5.31 6.12 -7.29
C PHE A 73 6.02 5.09 -8.17
N ASP A 74 7.16 5.45 -8.76
CA ASP A 74 7.89 4.55 -9.66
C ASP A 74 8.65 3.48 -8.88
N ASN A 75 9.31 3.86 -7.79
CA ASN A 75 10.20 2.98 -7.04
C ASN A 75 9.46 1.98 -6.16
N VAL A 76 8.22 2.27 -5.75
CA VAL A 76 7.43 1.45 -4.83
C VAL A 76 6.10 1.05 -5.45
N MET A 77 5.23 2.02 -5.81
CA MET A 77 3.86 1.71 -6.22
C MET A 77 3.81 0.88 -7.49
N MET A 78 4.54 1.28 -8.53
CA MET A 78 4.59 0.54 -9.80
C MET A 78 5.20 -0.85 -9.63
N LYS A 79 6.28 -0.98 -8.85
CA LYS A 79 6.91 -2.30 -8.56
C LYS A 79 6.00 -3.25 -7.78
N ILE A 80 5.13 -2.72 -6.92
CA ILE A 80 4.19 -3.54 -6.14
C ILE A 80 2.98 -3.93 -6.99
N ALA A 81 2.54 -3.04 -7.90
CA ALA A 81 1.42 -3.30 -8.81
C ALA A 81 1.72 -4.40 -9.84
N GLU A 82 3.00 -4.69 -10.11
CA GLU A 82 3.39 -5.80 -10.98
C GLU A 82 2.88 -7.15 -10.44
N PRO A 83 2.09 -7.91 -11.24
CA PRO A 83 1.58 -9.20 -10.80
C PRO A 83 2.72 -10.21 -10.68
N ARG A 84 2.81 -10.88 -9.51
CA ARG A 84 3.81 -11.91 -9.25
C ARG A 84 3.15 -13.28 -9.07
N GLU A 85 3.27 -14.11 -10.09
CA GLU A 85 2.81 -15.49 -10.03
C GLU A 85 3.64 -16.31 -9.03
N PRO A 86 3.03 -17.26 -8.28
CA PRO A 86 1.64 -17.69 -8.35
C PRO A 86 0.68 -16.91 -7.44
N LEU A 87 1.15 -15.89 -6.73
CA LEU A 87 0.40 -15.18 -5.68
C LEU A 87 -0.45 -14.01 -6.21
N SER A 88 -0.31 -13.62 -7.46
CA SER A 88 -1.21 -12.66 -8.10
C SER A 88 -2.61 -13.24 -8.28
N THR A 89 -3.65 -12.46 -7.96
CA THR A 89 -5.05 -12.84 -8.25
C THR A 89 -5.89 -11.59 -8.46
N LEU A 90 -7.07 -11.75 -9.05
CA LEU A 90 -7.99 -10.63 -9.25
C LEU A 90 -8.41 -10.07 -7.89
N CYS A 91 -8.15 -8.78 -7.68
CA CYS A 91 -8.50 -8.07 -6.45
C CYS A 91 -9.37 -6.85 -6.78
N HIS A 92 -9.99 -6.27 -5.74
CA HIS A 92 -10.82 -5.07 -5.89
C HIS A 92 -9.99 -3.82 -6.25
N GLY A 93 -8.67 -3.83 -6.01
CA GLY A 93 -7.77 -2.71 -6.30
C GLY A 93 -7.93 -1.46 -5.41
N ASP A 94 -8.97 -1.42 -4.56
CA ASP A 94 -9.22 -0.31 -3.65
C ASP A 94 -8.69 -0.58 -2.23
N PHE A 95 -7.43 -0.22 -2.00
CA PHE A 95 -6.79 -0.31 -0.68
C PHE A 95 -6.90 1.04 0.04
N THR A 96 -8.14 1.42 0.37
CA THR A 96 -8.47 2.66 1.08
C THR A 96 -8.48 2.46 2.59
N LEU A 97 -8.61 3.55 3.36
CA LEU A 97 -8.67 3.54 4.83
C LEU A 97 -9.69 2.54 5.41
N GLY A 98 -10.83 2.31 4.74
CA GLY A 98 -11.80 1.29 5.16
C GLY A 98 -11.26 -0.15 5.12
N ASN A 99 -10.09 -0.35 4.50
CA ASN A 99 -9.36 -1.61 4.34
C ASN A 99 -7.99 -1.61 5.04
N ILE A 100 -7.58 -0.50 5.67
CA ILE A 100 -6.38 -0.39 6.51
C ILE A 100 -6.85 -0.27 7.96
N LEU A 101 -6.69 -1.33 8.74
CA LEU A 101 -7.04 -1.30 10.16
C LEU A 101 -5.93 -0.57 10.93
N PHE A 102 -6.18 0.67 11.31
CA PHE A 102 -5.45 1.32 12.39
C PHE A 102 -6.03 0.79 13.70
N LYS A 103 -5.18 0.26 14.58
CA LYS A 103 -5.56 -0.06 15.94
C LYS A 103 -5.67 1.24 16.74
N THR A 104 -6.84 1.50 17.30
CA THR A 104 -7.06 2.62 18.21
C THR A 104 -6.96 2.15 19.65
N GLU A 105 -5.97 2.66 20.39
CA GLU A 105 -5.89 2.53 21.85
C GLU A 105 -5.64 3.91 22.48
N ASN A 106 -6.54 4.38 23.34
CA ASN A 106 -6.41 5.67 24.04
C ASN A 106 -6.11 6.87 23.09
N ASP A 107 -6.88 7.00 22.00
CA ASP A 107 -6.70 8.03 20.95
C ASP A 107 -5.35 8.00 20.20
N LYS A 108 -4.53 6.97 20.42
CA LYS A 108 -3.37 6.62 19.60
C LYS A 108 -3.77 5.62 18.52
N TYR A 109 -3.31 5.90 17.30
CA TYR A 109 -3.51 5.04 16.14
C TYR A 109 -2.21 4.31 15.86
N ASP A 110 -2.12 3.05 16.25
CA ASP A 110 -1.03 2.16 15.84
C ASP A 110 -1.45 1.49 14.52
N ALA A 111 -0.74 1.76 13.43
CA ALA A 111 -0.97 1.02 12.19
C ALA A 111 -0.50 -0.42 12.38
N MET A 112 -1.43 -1.36 12.60
CA MET A 112 -1.11 -2.76 12.78
C MET A 112 -1.58 -3.59 11.59
N LEU A 113 -0.60 -4.11 10.89
CA LEU A 113 -0.75 -4.83 9.63
C LEU A 113 -0.67 -6.36 9.80
N ILE A 114 -0.55 -6.87 11.04
CA ILE A 114 0.04 -8.21 11.26
C ILE A 114 -0.97 -9.35 11.42
N ASP A 115 -2.14 -9.13 12.03
CA ASP A 115 -3.03 -10.26 12.36
C ASP A 115 -3.95 -10.74 11.22
N PHE A 116 -4.09 -9.96 10.14
CA PHE A 116 -4.99 -10.36 9.05
C PHE A 116 -4.41 -11.48 8.18
N ALA A 117 -3.08 -11.61 8.11
CA ALA A 117 -2.39 -12.56 7.23
C ALA A 117 -2.74 -14.02 7.56
N LEU A 118 -2.78 -14.38 8.86
CA LEU A 118 -3.06 -15.75 9.28
C LEU A 118 -4.52 -16.15 9.03
N PHE A 119 -5.48 -15.28 9.41
CA PHE A 119 -6.89 -15.52 9.12
C PHE A 119 -7.18 -15.55 7.62
N TYR A 120 -6.55 -14.67 6.85
CA TYR A 120 -6.62 -14.66 5.39
C TYR A 120 -6.10 -15.97 4.80
N HIS A 121 -4.89 -16.40 5.20
CA HIS A 121 -4.28 -17.65 4.73
C HIS A 121 -5.15 -18.85 5.07
N ASN A 122 -5.67 -18.95 6.30
CA ASN A 122 -6.53 -20.07 6.70
C ASN A 122 -7.82 -20.14 5.87
N ALA A 123 -8.46 -19.00 5.64
CA ALA A 123 -9.66 -18.91 4.82
C ALA A 123 -9.38 -19.27 3.34
N LEU A 124 -8.24 -18.80 2.80
CA LEU A 124 -7.80 -19.09 1.44
C LEU A 124 -7.49 -20.59 1.27
N LYS A 125 -6.63 -21.15 2.14
CA LYS A 125 -6.23 -22.55 2.11
C LYS A 125 -7.42 -23.49 2.20
N LYS A 126 -8.36 -23.22 3.13
CA LYS A 126 -9.60 -24.00 3.25
C LYS A 126 -10.39 -23.99 1.94
N TYR A 127 -10.56 -22.82 1.33
CA TYR A 127 -11.31 -22.69 0.08
C TYR A 127 -10.65 -23.39 -1.10
N LEU A 128 -9.32 -23.31 -1.23
CA LEU A 128 -8.57 -23.98 -2.30
C LEU A 128 -8.69 -25.51 -2.20
N LEU A 129 -8.57 -26.05 -0.99
CA LEU A 129 -8.75 -27.49 -0.73
C LEU A 129 -10.17 -27.95 -1.05
N GLU A 130 -11.19 -27.21 -0.60
CA GLU A 130 -12.61 -27.51 -0.89
C GLU A 130 -12.91 -27.49 -2.40
N ALA A 131 -12.17 -26.70 -3.17
CA ALA A 131 -12.30 -26.60 -4.62
C ALA A 131 -11.49 -27.65 -5.40
N GLY A 132 -10.72 -28.52 -4.72
CA GLY A 132 -9.93 -29.57 -5.37
C GLY A 132 -8.56 -29.11 -5.91
N VAL A 133 -8.04 -27.96 -5.46
CA VAL A 133 -6.67 -27.54 -5.80
C VAL A 133 -5.67 -28.40 -5.02
N SER A 134 -4.80 -29.12 -5.73
CA SER A 134 -3.85 -30.08 -5.15
C SER A 134 -2.50 -29.46 -4.79
N ASN A 135 -1.98 -28.54 -5.61
CA ASN A 135 -0.69 -27.88 -5.37
C ASN A 135 -0.85 -26.61 -4.52
N ILE A 136 -1.20 -26.78 -3.24
CA ILE A 136 -1.42 -25.67 -2.32
C ILE A 136 -0.14 -25.15 -1.63
N GLU A 137 0.97 -25.87 -1.71
CA GLU A 137 2.23 -25.50 -1.05
C GLU A 137 2.79 -24.16 -1.54
N LYS A 138 2.52 -23.82 -2.80
CA LYS A 138 2.86 -22.50 -3.37
C LYS A 138 2.04 -21.34 -2.79
N TYR A 139 0.98 -21.63 -2.03
CA TYR A 139 0.16 -20.67 -1.29
C TYR A 139 0.38 -20.80 0.23
N SER A 140 1.57 -21.23 0.64
CA SER A 140 1.92 -21.33 2.06
C SER A 140 1.79 -19.99 2.77
N TYR A 141 1.61 -20.05 4.09
CA TYR A 141 1.59 -18.86 4.94
C TYR A 141 2.86 -18.02 4.73
N GLU A 142 4.02 -18.67 4.65
CA GLU A 142 5.29 -17.97 4.48
C GLU A 142 5.42 -17.30 3.11
N ALA A 143 4.93 -17.93 2.04
CA ALA A 143 4.91 -17.30 0.71
C ALA A 143 4.02 -16.06 0.68
N LEU A 144 2.84 -16.13 1.32
CA LEU A 144 1.93 -14.98 1.43
C LEU A 144 2.49 -13.91 2.37
N LEU A 145 3.18 -14.28 3.45
CA LEU A 145 3.79 -13.36 4.38
C LEU A 145 5.00 -12.63 3.75
N ASP A 146 5.81 -13.32 2.95
CA ASP A 146 6.88 -12.72 2.15
C ASP A 146 6.33 -11.70 1.15
N ASP A 147 5.30 -12.06 0.39
CA ASP A 147 4.66 -11.14 -0.56
C ASP A 147 3.97 -9.95 0.15
N TYR A 148 3.44 -10.19 1.35
CA TYR A 148 2.91 -9.14 2.21
C TYR A 148 4.00 -8.15 2.65
N ARG A 149 5.15 -8.65 3.13
CA ARG A 149 6.31 -7.82 3.53
C ARG A 149 6.81 -7.00 2.36
N ARG A 150 6.96 -7.61 1.17
CA ARG A 150 7.32 -6.92 -0.07
C ARG A 150 6.39 -5.75 -0.38
N SER A 151 5.11 -5.93 -0.08
CA SER A 151 4.07 -4.96 -0.39
C SER A 151 3.82 -3.94 0.75
N GLY A 152 4.51 -4.04 1.89
CA GLY A 152 4.24 -3.25 3.08
C GLY A 152 4.38 -1.74 2.89
N LEU A 153 5.32 -1.29 2.04
CA LEU A 153 5.50 0.12 1.74
C LEU A 153 4.33 0.74 0.94
N PHE A 154 3.52 -0.08 0.26
CA PHE A 154 2.29 0.40 -0.38
C PHE A 154 1.37 1.05 0.64
N GLY A 155 1.12 0.36 1.76
CA GLY A 155 0.28 0.85 2.84
C GLY A 155 0.83 2.14 3.47
N PHE A 156 2.15 2.24 3.62
CA PHE A 156 2.82 3.43 4.13
C PHE A 156 2.60 4.66 3.21
N ILE A 157 2.75 4.51 1.90
CA ILE A 157 2.54 5.60 0.94
C ILE A 157 1.10 6.10 1.01
N ILE A 158 0.12 5.17 1.04
CA ILE A 158 -1.29 5.53 1.19
C ILE A 158 -1.56 6.21 2.53
N ALA A 159 -1.00 5.70 3.63
CA ALA A 159 -1.15 6.27 4.96
C ALA A 159 -0.57 7.70 5.03
N SER A 160 0.54 7.99 4.35
CA SER A 160 1.17 9.31 4.34
C SER A 160 0.24 10.42 3.84
N PHE A 161 -0.71 10.08 2.97
CA PHE A 161 -1.73 10.99 2.44
C PHE A 161 -3.00 11.01 3.30
N TYR A 162 -3.53 9.85 3.69
CA TYR A 162 -4.83 9.78 4.37
C TYR A 162 -4.77 10.11 5.85
N LEU A 163 -3.65 9.86 6.52
CA LEU A 163 -3.55 10.02 7.98
C LEU A 163 -3.90 11.45 8.47
N PRO A 164 -3.43 12.56 7.85
CA PRO A 164 -3.87 13.90 8.21
C PRO A 164 -5.40 14.08 8.14
N ILE A 165 -6.05 13.55 7.11
CA ILE A 165 -7.50 13.68 6.89
C ILE A 165 -8.26 12.96 7.99
N VAL A 166 -7.84 11.73 8.30
CA VAL A 166 -8.46 10.89 9.35
C VAL A 166 -8.33 11.52 10.72
N ARG A 167 -7.23 12.23 10.95
CA ARG A 167 -6.97 12.95 12.20
C ARG A 167 -7.65 14.32 12.24
N GLY A 168 -8.40 14.69 11.21
CA GLY A 168 -9.13 15.96 11.14
C GLY A 168 -8.24 17.18 10.87
N TYR A 169 -6.97 16.96 10.48
CA TYR A 169 -6.05 18.04 10.11
C TYR A 169 -6.29 18.60 8.71
N TYR A 170 -7.10 17.90 7.90
CA TYR A 170 -7.51 18.36 6.59
C TYR A 170 -8.92 17.83 6.26
N THR A 171 -9.73 18.66 5.62
CA THR A 171 -11.04 18.24 5.08
C THR A 171 -10.94 18.30 3.57
N ILE A 172 -11.22 17.20 2.87
CA ILE A 172 -11.33 17.19 1.42
C ILE A 172 -12.80 17.39 1.06
N ASP A 173 -13.12 18.53 0.46
CA ASP A 173 -14.41 18.71 -0.19
C ASP A 173 -14.35 18.31 -1.69
N ILE A 174 -15.51 18.24 -2.34
CA ILE A 174 -15.64 17.81 -3.74
C ILE A 174 -14.94 18.80 -4.69
N GLU A 175 -14.94 20.10 -4.36
CA GLU A 175 -14.31 21.13 -5.18
C GLU A 175 -12.80 21.05 -5.11
N GLN A 176 -12.24 20.79 -3.93
CA GLN A 176 -10.82 20.52 -3.71
C GLN A 176 -10.40 19.22 -4.38
N LEU A 177 -11.19 18.15 -4.26
CA LEU A 177 -10.90 16.89 -4.96
C LEU A 177 -10.90 17.10 -6.49
N ALA A 178 -11.83 17.88 -7.01
CA ALA A 178 -11.85 18.26 -8.43
C ALA A 178 -10.64 19.14 -8.80
N HIS A 179 -10.22 20.06 -7.93
CA HIS A 179 -9.03 20.88 -8.13
C HIS A 179 -7.75 20.02 -8.19
N VAL A 180 -7.63 19.00 -7.33
CA VAL A 180 -6.52 18.04 -7.35
C VAL A 180 -6.48 17.23 -8.65
N ILE A 181 -7.64 16.74 -9.09
CA ILE A 181 -7.78 15.89 -10.28
C ILE A 181 -7.53 16.70 -11.57
N TYR A 182 -8.09 17.92 -11.65
CA TYR A 182 -8.16 18.66 -12.91
C TYR A 182 -7.25 19.89 -13.00
N VAL A 183 -6.89 20.53 -11.88
CA VAL A 183 -6.22 21.85 -11.86
C VAL A 183 -4.77 21.78 -11.37
N ASP A 184 -4.46 20.96 -10.36
CA ASP A 184 -3.09 20.81 -9.83
C ASP A 184 -2.21 19.89 -10.70
N ARG A 185 -2.60 19.64 -11.95
CA ARG A 185 -1.78 18.93 -12.94
C ARG A 185 -0.48 19.70 -13.18
N GLY A 186 0.56 19.34 -12.42
CA GLY A 186 1.95 19.78 -12.61
C GLY A 186 2.47 20.86 -11.65
N ASN A 187 1.67 21.42 -10.74
CA ASN A 187 2.14 22.44 -9.79
C ASN A 187 2.43 21.90 -8.38
N ASN A 188 1.92 20.71 -8.04
CA ASN A 188 2.19 20.00 -6.78
C ASN A 188 1.78 20.78 -5.52
N ALA A 189 1.04 21.89 -5.66
CA ALA A 189 0.76 22.80 -4.57
C ALA A 189 -0.06 22.10 -3.48
N PHE A 190 -1.06 21.32 -3.90
CA PHE A 190 -1.87 20.53 -2.99
C PHE A 190 -1.05 19.44 -2.28
N ALA A 191 -0.13 18.80 -3.00
CA ALA A 191 0.73 17.77 -2.42
C ALA A 191 1.63 18.33 -1.31
N PHE A 192 2.18 19.54 -1.49
CA PHE A 192 2.96 20.22 -0.48
C PHE A 192 2.11 20.69 0.71
N GLU A 193 0.91 21.21 0.46
CA GLU A 193 -0.03 21.59 1.53
C GLU A 193 -0.38 20.38 2.40
N MET A 194 -0.81 19.28 1.77
CA MET A 194 -1.13 18.01 2.44
C MET A 194 0.03 17.47 3.28
N LYS A 195 1.26 17.60 2.78
CA LYS A 195 2.47 17.18 3.50
C LYS A 195 2.64 17.90 4.84
N GLN A 196 2.24 19.17 4.92
CA GLN A 196 2.36 19.98 6.14
C GLN A 196 1.22 19.74 7.14
N CYS A 197 0.09 19.18 6.71
CA CYS A 197 -1.05 18.93 7.58
C CYS A 197 -0.68 18.03 8.77
N GLY A 198 -1.06 18.49 9.96
CA GLY A 198 -0.76 17.85 11.25
C GLY A 198 0.69 17.92 11.71
N GLY A 199 1.57 18.62 10.96
CA GLY A 199 2.94 18.93 11.36
C GLY A 199 3.75 17.75 11.88
N ASP A 200 4.53 18.00 12.93
CA ASP A 200 5.41 17.01 13.57
C ASP A 200 4.66 15.84 14.20
N GLU A 201 3.40 16.02 14.64
CA GLU A 201 2.62 14.92 15.20
C GLU A 201 2.41 13.82 14.15
N ILE A 202 1.91 14.20 12.98
CA ILE A 202 1.66 13.23 11.90
C ILE A 202 2.99 12.73 11.32
N SER A 203 3.99 13.60 11.16
CA SER A 203 5.29 13.19 10.65
C SER A 203 5.99 12.19 11.58
N LYS A 204 5.82 12.34 12.90
CA LYS A 204 6.29 11.36 13.88
C LYS A 204 5.57 10.02 13.76
N ILE A 205 4.23 10.00 13.65
CA ILE A 205 3.47 8.75 13.50
C ILE A 205 3.93 7.98 12.26
N LEU A 206 4.15 8.70 11.14
CA LEU A 206 4.65 8.10 9.91
C LEU A 206 6.11 7.63 10.05
N ALA A 207 6.96 8.37 10.77
CA ALA A 207 8.32 7.96 11.07
C ALA A 207 8.36 6.66 11.90
N ASP A 208 7.55 6.58 12.96
CA ASP A 208 7.41 5.37 13.78
C ASP A 208 6.90 4.18 12.94
N MET A 209 5.94 4.43 12.04
CA MET A 209 5.43 3.42 11.10
C MET A 209 6.51 2.94 10.12
N LEU A 210 7.33 3.85 9.59
CA LEU A 210 8.43 3.50 8.69
C LEU A 210 9.45 2.61 9.40
N LEU A 211 9.87 2.98 10.62
CA LEU A 211 10.81 2.17 11.41
C LEU A 211 10.21 0.79 11.75
N TYR A 212 8.93 0.73 12.06
CA TYR A 212 8.26 -0.56 12.25
C TYR A 212 8.28 -1.44 10.99
N LEU A 213 8.11 -0.85 9.80
CA LEU A 213 8.24 -1.57 8.53
C LEU A 213 9.68 -2.02 8.25
N VAL A 214 10.69 -1.29 8.75
CA VAL A 214 12.10 -1.73 8.74
C VAL A 214 12.26 -3.00 9.56
N ASP A 215 11.75 -3.01 10.80
CA ASP A 215 11.85 -4.15 11.71
C ASP A 215 11.13 -5.41 11.17
N LEU A 216 10.07 -5.21 10.39
CA LEU A 216 9.35 -6.29 9.71
C LEU A 216 10.04 -6.82 8.44
N GLY A 217 11.13 -6.19 8.02
CA GLY A 217 11.86 -6.56 6.80
C GLY A 217 11.20 -6.09 5.51
N CYS A 218 10.25 -5.14 5.54
CA CYS A 218 9.55 -4.67 4.34
C CYS A 218 10.47 -3.91 3.36
N LEU A 219 11.62 -3.42 3.84
CA LEU A 219 12.58 -2.68 3.04
C LEU A 219 13.62 -3.57 2.33
N THR A 220 13.68 -4.87 2.59
CA THR A 220 14.69 -5.76 1.98
C THR A 220 14.54 -5.91 0.46
N TYR A 221 13.42 -5.44 -0.09
CA TYR A 221 13.09 -5.51 -1.51
C TYR A 221 13.43 -4.20 -2.27
N PHE A 222 14.02 -3.19 -1.59
CA PHE A 222 14.29 -1.86 -2.13
C PHE A 222 15.72 -1.35 -1.86
#